data_AF-A0A2V8QEU3-F1
#
_entry.id   AF-A0A2V8QEU3-F1
#
_cell.length_a   1.000
_cell.length_b   1.000
_cell.length_c   1.000
_cell.angle_alpha   90.00
_cell.angle_beta   90.00
_cell.angle_gamma   90.00
#
_symmetry.space_group_name_H-M   'P 1'
#
loop_
_entity.id
_entity.type
_entity.pdbx_description
1 polymer ?
#
loop_
_entity_poly.entity_id
_entity_poly.type
_entity_poly.pdbx_seq_one_letter_code
_entity_poly.pdbx_strand_id
1 'polypeptide(L)'
;MKKLLEIFLSILTAMGGFVEIGELVFAVNAGAKFRYSLLWVVLLGTIGIMVYGEMSGRIAAQTQQPVFYLIRERVGYAAGLGTLIAASAVCLLTCAAEIGGIALILKLLFGGPYRLLVVCGFVFLVLAVWFLSFQWI
;
A
#
# COMPACT_ATOMS: atom_id res chain seq x y z
N MET A 1 -4.44 27.48 -5.36
CA MET A 1 -4.51 26.38 -6.35
C MET A 1 -3.44 25.31 -6.11
N LYS A 2 -2.14 25.64 -6.03
CA LYS A 2 -1.06 24.66 -5.77
C LYS A 2 -1.27 23.81 -4.50
N LYS A 3 -1.56 24.43 -3.35
CA LYS A 3 -1.87 23.73 -2.09
C LYS A 3 -3.05 22.75 -2.16
N LEU A 4 -4.11 23.09 -2.90
CA LEU A 4 -5.27 22.19 -3.04
C LEU A 4 -4.89 20.94 -3.85
N LEU A 5 -4.05 21.13 -4.88
CA LEU A 5 -3.56 20.06 -5.75
C LEU A 5 -2.58 19.15 -5.02
N GLU A 6 -1.70 19.71 -4.19
CA GLU A 6 -0.79 18.96 -3.29
C GLU A 6 -1.56 18.12 -2.27
N ILE A 7 -2.58 18.70 -1.61
CA ILE A 7 -3.44 17.95 -0.68
C ILE A 7 -4.17 16.83 -1.42
N PHE A 8 -4.73 17.11 -2.60
CA PHE A 8 -5.41 16.09 -3.40
C PHE A 8 -4.46 14.95 -3.81
N LEU A 9 -3.24 15.28 -4.26
CA LEU A 9 -2.23 14.29 -4.61
C LEU A 9 -1.83 13.43 -3.40
N SER A 10 -1.75 14.05 -2.22
CA SER A 10 -1.45 13.35 -0.97
C SER A 10 -2.56 12.37 -0.58
N ILE A 11 -3.83 12.79 -0.71
CA ILE A 11 -4.99 11.92 -0.47
C ILE A 11 -5.03 10.78 -1.48
N LEU A 12 -4.79 11.08 -2.76
CA LEU A 12 -4.77 10.06 -3.82
C LEU A 12 -3.65 9.03 -3.58
N THR A 13 -2.48 9.49 -3.15
CA THR A 13 -1.35 8.61 -2.80
C THR A 13 -1.70 7.74 -1.58
N ALA A 14 -2.34 8.32 -0.57
CA ALA A 14 -2.82 7.57 0.59
C ALA A 14 -3.86 6.52 0.18
N MET A 15 -4.83 6.87 -0.67
CA MET A 15 -5.82 5.93 -1.20
C MET A 15 -5.18 4.78 -1.97
N GLY A 16 -4.17 5.06 -2.80
CA GLY A 16 -3.43 4.03 -3.55
C GLY A 16 -2.70 3.03 -2.65
N GLY A 17 -2.33 3.43 -1.43
CA GLY A 17 -1.73 2.53 -0.44
C GLY A 17 -2.74 1.63 0.29
N PHE A 18 -4.03 1.98 0.28
CA PHE A 18 -5.08 1.17 0.93
C PHE A 18 -5.84 0.31 -0.07
N VAL A 19 -6.20 0.87 -1.23
CA VAL A 19 -6.95 0.17 -2.27
C VAL A 19 -5.98 -0.53 -3.22
N GLU A 20 -5.39 -1.63 -2.74
CA GLU A 20 -4.53 -2.51 -3.55
C GLU A 20 -5.32 -3.70 -4.12
N ILE A 21 -4.75 -4.35 -5.14
CA ILE A 21 -5.40 -5.53 -5.76
C ILE A 21 -5.63 -6.67 -4.76
N GLY A 22 -4.78 -6.79 -3.73
CA GLY A 22 -4.92 -7.77 -2.66
C GLY A 22 -6.21 -7.60 -1.87
N GLU A 23 -6.53 -6.37 -1.47
CA GLU A 23 -7.76 -6.04 -0.77
C GLU A 23 -8.99 -6.35 -1.64
N LEU A 24 -8.97 -5.95 -2.91
CA LEU A 24 -10.07 -6.21 -3.86
C LEU A 24 -10.35 -7.71 -4.01
N VAL A 25 -9.31 -8.51 -4.22
CA VAL A 25 -9.45 -9.97 -4.34
C VAL A 25 -10.00 -10.58 -3.05
N PHE A 26 -9.53 -10.12 -1.89
CA PHE A 26 -10.01 -10.62 -0.61
C PHE A 26 -11.48 -10.24 -0.36
N ALA A 27 -11.84 -8.96 -0.55
CA ALA A 27 -13.18 -8.44 -0.34
C ALA A 27 -14.21 -9.10 -1.28
N VAL A 28 -13.87 -9.28 -2.56
CA VAL A 28 -14.73 -9.97 -3.53
C VAL A 28 -14.90 -11.44 -3.17
N ASN A 29 -13.82 -12.14 -2.81
CA ASN A 29 -13.90 -13.56 -2.41
C ASN A 29 -14.70 -13.75 -1.11
N ALA A 30 -14.53 -12.85 -0.14
CA ALA A 30 -15.29 -12.86 1.10
C ALA A 30 -16.78 -12.57 0.82
N GLY A 31 -17.09 -11.60 -0.02
CA GLY A 31 -18.46 -11.29 -0.47
C GLY A 31 -19.10 -12.45 -1.23
N ALA A 32 -18.36 -13.16 -2.07
CA ALA A 32 -18.87 -14.34 -2.78
C ALA A 32 -19.26 -15.48 -1.82
N LYS A 33 -18.51 -15.66 -0.73
CA LYS A 33 -18.74 -16.74 0.25
C LYS A 33 -19.76 -16.36 1.34
N PHE A 34 -19.67 -15.16 1.89
CA PHE A 34 -20.40 -14.72 3.07
C PHE A 34 -21.44 -13.63 2.77
N ARG A 35 -21.61 -13.27 1.49
CA ARG A 35 -22.48 -12.17 1.05
C ARG A 35 -22.16 -10.90 1.84
N TYR A 36 -23.19 -10.21 2.32
CA TYR A 36 -23.04 -8.95 3.06
C TYR A 36 -22.74 -9.15 4.55
N SER A 37 -22.59 -10.39 5.05
CA SER A 37 -22.45 -10.65 6.48
C SER A 37 -21.16 -10.09 7.11
N LEU A 38 -20.13 -9.84 6.30
CA LEU A 38 -18.82 -9.34 6.76
C LEU A 38 -18.65 -7.82 6.58
N LEU A 39 -19.67 -7.09 6.09
CA LEU A 39 -19.56 -5.64 5.87
C LEU A 39 -19.22 -4.87 7.16
N TRP A 40 -19.72 -5.31 8.31
CA TRP A 40 -19.42 -4.66 9.59
C TRP A 40 -17.95 -4.82 9.99
N VAL A 41 -17.29 -5.91 9.58
CA VAL A 41 -15.86 -6.13 9.84
C VAL A 41 -15.02 -5.12 9.06
N VAL A 42 -15.42 -4.81 7.82
CA VAL A 42 -14.78 -3.77 7.02
C VAL A 42 -14.87 -2.42 7.72
N LEU A 43 -16.05 -2.04 8.22
CA LEU A 43 -16.22 -0.79 8.98
C LEU A 43 -15.30 -0.73 10.22
N LEU A 44 -15.22 -1.82 10.98
CA LEU A 44 -14.34 -1.88 12.16
C LEU A 44 -12.86 -1.78 11.77
N GLY A 45 -12.45 -2.48 10.71
CA GLY A 45 -11.10 -2.40 10.16
C GLY A 45 -10.74 -0.97 9.73
N THR A 46 -11.66 -0.29 9.03
CA THR A 46 -11.48 1.10 8.61
C THR A 46 -11.28 2.03 9.79
N ILE A 47 -12.07 1.90 10.87
CA ILE A 47 -11.89 2.71 12.08
C ILE A 47 -10.51 2.46 12.70
N GLY A 48 -10.08 1.20 12.78
CA GLY A 48 -8.76 0.84 13.30
C GLY A 48 -7.62 1.47 12.49
N ILE A 49 -7.71 1.43 11.16
CA ILE A 49 -6.74 2.04 10.26
C ILE A 49 -6.74 3.56 10.40
N MET A 50 -7.90 4.21 10.50
CA MET A 50 -8.00 5.66 10.69
C MET A 50 -7.31 6.12 11.99
N VAL A 51 -7.57 5.43 13.10
CA VAL A 51 -6.95 5.73 14.39
C VAL A 51 -5.43 5.53 14.33
N TYR A 52 -4.98 4.40 13.79
CA TYR A 52 -3.54 4.12 13.66
C TYR A 52 -2.83 5.10 12.73
N GLY A 53 -3.48 5.46 11.60
CA GLY A 53 -2.98 6.44 10.64
C GLY A 53 -2.83 7.83 11.25
N GLU A 54 -3.80 8.28 12.05
CA GLU A 54 -3.72 9.57 12.76
C GLU A 54 -2.55 9.61 13.75
N MET A 55 -2.42 8.55 14.56
CA MET A 55 -1.37 8.46 15.56
C MET A 55 0.03 8.42 14.92
N SER A 56 0.21 7.57 13.90
CA SER A 56 1.48 7.46 13.18
C SER A 56 1.82 8.73 12.40
N GLY A 57 0.82 9.39 11.79
CA GLY A 57 0.98 10.67 11.13
C GLY A 57 1.41 11.78 12.08
N ARG A 58 0.81 11.85 13.28
CA ARG A 58 1.23 12.80 14.32
C ARG A 58 2.64 12.58 14.81
N ILE A 59 3.04 11.32 14.99
CA ILE A 59 4.41 10.95 15.34
C ILE A 59 5.35 11.48 14.25
N ALA A 60 5.13 11.11 12.99
CA ALA A 60 6.00 11.52 11.88
C ALA A 60 6.08 13.04 11.73
N ALA A 61 4.96 13.76 11.88
CA ALA A 61 4.92 15.21 11.80
C ALA A 61 5.73 15.90 12.90
N GLN A 62 5.68 15.39 14.14
CA GLN A 62 6.34 16.00 15.30
C GLN A 62 7.82 15.61 15.41
N THR A 63 8.15 14.34 15.17
CA THR A 63 9.52 13.84 15.37
C THR A 63 10.38 13.98 14.12
N GLN A 64 9.78 14.23 12.96
CA GLN A 64 10.46 14.18 11.65
C GLN A 64 11.22 12.86 11.43
N GLN A 65 10.76 11.81 12.12
CA GLN A 65 11.37 10.49 12.11
C GLN A 65 10.30 9.42 11.90
N PRO A 66 10.63 8.35 11.18
CA PRO A 66 9.70 7.25 10.96
C PRO A 66 9.48 6.47 12.27
N VAL A 67 8.28 5.89 12.42
CA VAL A 67 7.86 5.18 13.64
C VAL A 67 8.84 4.07 14.04
N PHE A 68 9.45 3.35 13.06
CA PHE A 68 10.42 2.30 13.34
C PHE A 68 11.67 2.81 14.08
N TYR A 69 12.07 4.06 13.83
CA TYR A 69 13.25 4.64 14.47
C TYR A 69 13.01 4.82 15.97
N LEU A 70 11.81 5.28 16.34
CA LEU A 70 11.39 5.41 17.74
C LEU A 70 11.26 4.04 18.43
N ILE A 71 10.77 3.02 17.72
CA ILE A 71 10.73 1.65 18.26
C ILE A 71 12.14 1.17 18.57
N ARG A 72 13.08 1.38 17.65
CA ARG A 72 14.50 1.04 17.84
C ARG A 72 15.11 1.77 19.04
N GLU A 73 14.80 3.05 19.22
CA GLU A 73 15.34 3.89 20.29
C GLU A 73 14.74 3.54 21.66
N ARG A 74 13.44 3.24 21.74
CA ARG A 74 12.72 3.02 23.01
C ARG A 74 12.70 1.56 23.46
N VAL A 75 12.65 0.61 22.54
CA VAL A 75 12.50 -0.83 22.83
C VAL A 75 13.81 -1.59 22.60
N GLY A 76 14.71 -1.03 21.79
CA GLY A 76 16.02 -1.59 21.51
C GLY A 76 16.20 -2.09 20.08
N TYR A 77 17.45 -2.43 19.75
CA TYR A 77 17.86 -2.74 18.39
C TYR A 77 17.13 -3.92 17.76
N ALA A 78 16.92 -5.01 18.51
CA ALA A 78 16.26 -6.21 18.00
C ALA A 78 14.80 -5.97 17.58
N ALA A 79 14.05 -5.20 18.39
CA ALA A 79 12.67 -4.84 18.06
C ALA A 79 12.59 -3.90 16.85
N GLY A 80 13.51 -2.94 16.76
CA GLY A 80 13.63 -2.07 15.59
C GLY A 80 13.96 -2.84 14.31
N LEU A 81 14.88 -3.80 14.37
CA LEU A 81 15.22 -4.65 13.23
C LEU A 81 14.04 -5.54 12.82
N GLY A 82 13.34 -6.13 13.80
CA GLY A 82 12.16 -6.95 13.54
C GLY A 82 11.05 -6.19 12.80
N THR A 83 10.77 -4.96 13.23
CA THR A 83 9.77 -4.11 12.57
C THR A 83 10.21 -3.66 11.17
N LEU A 84 11.50 -3.39 10.97
CA LEU A 84 12.05 -3.08 9.65
C LEU A 84 11.91 -4.26 8.68
N ILE A 85 12.26 -5.46 9.12
CA ILE A 85 12.15 -6.68 8.30
C ILE A 85 10.68 -6.95 7.97
N ALA A 86 9.79 -6.88 8.96
CA ALA A 86 8.36 -7.07 8.76
C ALA A 86 7.78 -6.06 7.78
N ALA A 87 8.08 -4.77 7.95
CA ALA A 87 7.60 -3.72 7.05
C ALA A 87 8.13 -3.89 5.62
N SER A 88 9.42 -4.23 5.47
CA SER A 88 10.02 -4.50 4.16
C SER A 88 9.40 -5.72 3.49
N ALA A 89 9.14 -6.79 4.26
CA ALA A 89 8.49 -7.99 3.74
C ALA A 89 7.06 -7.70 3.28
N VAL A 90 6.26 -6.96 4.06
CA VAL A 90 4.91 -6.55 3.66
C VAL A 90 4.95 -5.69 2.41
N CYS A 91 5.86 -4.72 2.32
CA CYS A 91 6.02 -3.88 1.14
C CYS A 91 6.39 -4.70 -0.11
N LEU A 92 7.30 -5.67 0.01
CA LEU A 92 7.64 -6.59 -1.08
C LEU A 92 6.43 -7.42 -1.53
N LEU A 93 5.61 -7.92 -0.59
CA LEU A 93 4.40 -8.66 -0.89
C LEU A 93 3.36 -7.79 -1.61
N THR A 94 3.15 -6.56 -1.17
CA THR A 94 2.29 -5.57 -1.84
C THR A 94 2.78 -5.28 -3.25
N CYS A 95 4.08 -5.00 -3.45
CA CYS A 95 4.62 -4.80 -4.80
C CYS A 95 4.41 -6.03 -5.70
N ALA A 96 4.62 -7.24 -5.17
CA ALA A 96 4.38 -8.48 -5.91
C ALA A 96 2.89 -8.64 -6.29
N ALA A 97 1.97 -8.31 -5.38
CA ALA A 97 0.54 -8.32 -5.63
C ALA A 97 0.18 -7.34 -6.76
N GLU A 98 0.64 -6.08 -6.67
CA GLU A 98 0.39 -5.03 -7.67
C GLU A 98 0.89 -5.42 -9.07
N ILE A 99 2.11 -5.94 -9.18
CA ILE A 99 2.64 -6.44 -10.47
C ILE A 99 1.77 -7.57 -11.01
N GLY A 100 1.36 -8.50 -10.14
CA GLY A 100 0.46 -9.59 -10.49
C GLY A 100 -0.91 -9.11 -10.94
N GLY A 101 -1.44 -8.05 -10.31
CA GLY A 101 -2.69 -7.39 -10.63
C GLY A 101 -2.67 -6.72 -12.00
N ILE A 102 -1.63 -5.92 -12.28
CA ILE A 102 -1.41 -5.31 -13.60
C ILE A 102 -1.36 -6.39 -14.68
N ALA A 103 -0.57 -7.44 -14.47
CA ALA A 103 -0.44 -8.53 -15.42
C ALA A 103 -1.77 -9.28 -15.65
N LEU A 104 -2.57 -9.48 -14.59
CA LEU A 104 -3.88 -10.10 -14.68
C LEU A 104 -4.85 -9.24 -15.50
N ILE A 105 -4.91 -7.93 -15.23
CA ILE A 105 -5.77 -6.99 -15.95
C ILE A 105 -5.37 -6.95 -17.43
N LEU A 106 -4.09 -6.83 -17.74
CA LEU A 106 -3.60 -6.85 -19.12
C LEU A 106 -3.96 -8.17 -19.83
N LYS A 107 -3.87 -9.30 -19.13
CA LYS A 107 -4.27 -10.61 -19.67
C LYS A 107 -5.78 -10.66 -19.95
N LEU A 108 -6.61 -10.09 -19.10
CA LEU A 108 -8.06 -10.05 -19.28
C LEU A 108 -8.47 -9.14 -20.45
N LEU A 109 -7.75 -8.04 -20.67
CA LEU A 109 -8.05 -7.07 -21.73
C LEU A 109 -7.52 -7.49 -23.11
N PHE A 110 -6.26 -7.92 -23.17
CA PHE A 110 -5.54 -8.15 -24.43
C PHE A 110 -5.20 -9.62 -24.68
N GLY A 111 -5.45 -10.51 -23.71
CA GLY A 111 -5.02 -11.90 -23.78
C GLY A 111 -3.50 -12.05 -23.57
N GLY A 112 -2.97 -13.21 -23.95
CA GLY A 112 -1.52 -13.46 -23.99
C GLY A 112 -0.94 -14.23 -22.78
N PRO A 113 0.36 -14.54 -22.86
CA PRO A 113 1.07 -15.32 -21.85
C PRO A 113 1.32 -14.50 -20.58
N TYR A 114 0.72 -14.94 -19.47
CA TYR A 114 0.79 -14.26 -18.15
C TYR A 114 2.22 -13.91 -17.71
N ARG A 115 3.18 -14.84 -17.90
CA ARG A 115 4.57 -14.64 -17.46
C ARG A 115 5.23 -13.44 -18.13
N LEU A 116 4.96 -13.21 -19.42
CA LEU A 116 5.50 -12.05 -20.13
C LEU A 116 4.85 -10.76 -19.63
N LEU A 117 3.53 -10.78 -19.38
CA LEU A 117 2.82 -9.62 -18.85
C LEU A 117 3.27 -9.23 -17.44
N VAL A 118 3.64 -10.19 -16.60
CA VAL A 118 4.27 -9.94 -15.28
C VAL A 118 5.59 -9.19 -15.45
N VAL A 119 6.47 -9.67 -16.35
CA VAL A 119 7.74 -8.99 -16.61
C VAL A 119 7.50 -7.59 -17.17
N CYS A 120 6.57 -7.42 -18.11
CA CYS A 120 6.20 -6.11 -18.63
C CYS A 120 5.67 -5.17 -17.54
N GLY A 121 4.82 -5.65 -16.65
CA GLY A 121 4.29 -4.87 -15.52
C GLY A 121 5.38 -4.44 -14.54
N PHE A 122 6.32 -5.34 -14.23
CA PHE A 122 7.48 -5.02 -13.41
C PHE A 122 8.36 -3.95 -14.05
N VAL A 123 8.73 -4.13 -15.33
CA VAL A 123 9.55 -3.16 -16.07
C VAL A 123 8.83 -1.81 -16.14
N PHE A 124 7.52 -1.80 -16.41
CA PHE A 124 6.72 -0.59 -16.43
C PHE A 124 6.78 0.16 -15.10
N LEU A 125 6.60 -0.52 -13.96
CA LEU A 125 6.68 0.12 -12.64
C LEU A 125 8.08 0.65 -12.34
N VAL A 126 9.14 -0.09 -12.67
CA VAL A 126 10.52 0.38 -12.49
C VAL A 126 10.78 1.64 -13.30
N LEU A 127 10.36 1.66 -14.57
CA LEU A 127 10.49 2.84 -15.43
C LEU A 127 9.64 4.01 -14.92
N ALA A 128 8.42 3.74 -14.48
CA ALA A 128 7.54 4.76 -13.92
C ALA A 128 8.17 5.42 -12.70
N VAL A 129 8.70 4.64 -11.74
CA VAL A 129 9.41 5.16 -10.57
C VAL A 129 10.68 5.91 -10.95
N TRP A 130 11.40 5.46 -11.98
CA TRP A 130 12.62 6.11 -12.44
C TRP A 130 12.36 7.47 -13.09
N PHE A 131 11.30 7.60 -13.90
CA PHE A 131 11.01 8.83 -14.65
C PHE A 131 10.07 9.79 -13.92
N LEU A 132 9.14 9.29 -13.12
CA LEU A 132 8.22 10.11 -12.33
C LEU A 132 8.87 10.43 -10.99
N SER A 133 9.68 11.49 -10.96
CA SER A 133 10.21 12.02 -9.71
C SER A 133 9.08 12.62 -8.88
N PHE A 134 8.91 12.14 -7.65
CA PHE A 134 8.13 12.89 -6.66
C PHE A 134 8.90 14.16 -6.32
N GLN A 135 8.32 15.32 -6.66
CA GLN A 135 8.77 16.56 -6.07
C GLN A 135 8.36 16.53 -4.61
N TRP A 136 9.36 16.47 -3.73
CA TRP A 136 9.16 16.57 -2.29
C TRP A 136 8.32 17.82 -1.99
N ILE A 137 7.27 17.63 -1.18
CA ILE A 137 6.61 18.71 -0.44
C ILE A 137 7.62 19.31 0.55
#